data_AF-A0A0C2C9Z2-F1
#
_entry.id   AF-A0A0C2C9Z2-F1
#
_cell.length_a   1.000
_cell.length_b   1.000
_cell.length_c   1.000
_cell.angle_alpha   90.00
_cell.angle_beta   90.00
_cell.angle_gamma   90.00
#
_symmetry.space_group_name_H-M   'P 1'
#
loop_
_entity.id
_entity.type
_entity.pdbx_description
1 polymer ?
#
loop_
_entity_poly.entity_id
_entity_poly.type
_entity_poly.pdbx_seq_one_letter_code
_entity_poly.pdbx_strand_id
1 'polypeptide(L)'
;MGTLTIAIQLSALFHQRVAGMLVAPFLVSSLTLNSPDIGKTVLEIGLGGGSFDMNLHKWKPNVNISVVELDSTVADIAKRWFGVEEKKNRHTIVQDGLDYLDQALKQGFFLPSF
;
A
#
# COMPACT_ATOMS: atom_id res chain seq x y z
N MET A 1 -35.57 -22.88 -12.31
CA MET A 1 -34.27 -23.28 -11.73
C MET A 1 -33.21 -22.35 -12.31
N GLY A 2 -32.83 -21.30 -11.57
CA GLY A 2 -31.85 -20.31 -12.00
C GLY A 2 -30.59 -20.45 -11.16
N THR A 3 -29.47 -20.71 -11.81
CA THR A 3 -28.19 -21.02 -11.18
C THR A 3 -27.60 -19.81 -10.47
N LEU A 4 -27.11 -20.06 -9.26
CA LEU A 4 -26.33 -19.19 -8.40
C LEU A 4 -25.18 -18.51 -9.18
N THR A 5 -25.12 -17.18 -9.18
CA THR A 5 -23.85 -16.47 -9.29
C THR A 5 -23.92 -15.30 -8.32
N ILE A 6 -23.49 -15.57 -7.10
CA ILE A 6 -23.14 -14.54 -6.14
C ILE A 6 -21.87 -13.90 -6.69
N ALA A 7 -22.01 -13.05 -7.70
CA ALA A 7 -21.04 -12.02 -7.96
C ALA A 7 -21.13 -11.10 -6.76
N ILE A 8 -20.38 -11.43 -5.70
CA ILE A 8 -20.11 -10.48 -4.64
C ILE A 8 -19.54 -9.28 -5.37
N GLN A 9 -20.31 -8.20 -5.40
CA GLN A 9 -19.98 -6.91 -6.00
C GLN A 9 -18.81 -6.33 -5.19
N LEU A 10 -17.61 -6.88 -5.38
CA LEU A 10 -16.38 -6.51 -4.68
C LEU A 10 -16.07 -5.01 -4.85
N SER A 11 -16.49 -4.41 -5.97
CA SER A 11 -16.31 -2.98 -6.27
C SER A 11 -16.93 -2.05 -5.22
N ALA A 12 -18.02 -2.45 -4.55
CA ALA A 12 -18.72 -1.62 -3.56
C ALA A 12 -18.06 -1.63 -2.17
N LEU A 13 -17.36 -2.72 -1.81
CA LEU A 13 -16.74 -2.90 -0.48
C LEU A 13 -15.32 -2.33 -0.38
N PHE A 14 -14.65 -2.10 -1.51
CA PHE A 14 -13.29 -1.56 -1.56
C PHE A 14 -13.22 -0.04 -1.80
N HIS A 15 -14.21 0.56 -2.49
CA HIS A 15 -14.13 1.97 -2.89
C HIS A 15 -14.16 2.97 -1.70
N GLN A 16 -15.02 2.76 -0.70
CA GLN A 16 -15.17 3.76 0.38
C GLN A 16 -13.98 3.79 1.35
N ARG A 17 -13.44 2.62 1.72
CA ARG A 17 -12.35 2.52 2.71
C ARG A 17 -11.02 3.01 2.14
N VAL A 18 -10.65 2.53 0.95
CA VAL A 18 -9.38 2.91 0.31
C VAL A 18 -9.38 4.40 -0.02
N ALA A 19 -10.50 4.96 -0.48
CA ALA A 19 -10.61 6.39 -0.73
C ALA A 19 -10.40 7.23 0.55
N GLY A 20 -10.99 6.82 1.67
CA GLY A 20 -10.76 7.47 2.96
C GLY A 20 -9.29 7.45 3.38
N MET A 21 -8.63 6.30 3.26
CA MET A 21 -7.19 6.15 3.57
C MET A 21 -6.32 6.99 2.62
N LEU A 22 -6.64 7.05 1.32
CA LEU A 22 -5.89 7.83 0.34
C LEU A 22 -5.97 9.34 0.59
N VAL A 23 -7.11 9.84 1.06
CA VAL A 23 -7.31 11.27 1.30
C VAL A 23 -6.70 11.73 2.63
N ALA A 24 -6.63 10.85 3.64
CA ALA A 24 -6.18 11.21 4.98
C ALA A 24 -4.79 11.89 5.04
N PRO A 25 -3.72 11.41 4.35
CA PRO A 25 -2.41 12.05 4.34
C PRO A 25 -2.44 13.51 3.86
N PHE A 26 -3.35 13.85 2.97
CA PHE A 26 -3.51 15.21 2.46
C PHE A 26 -4.25 16.11 3.45
N LEU A 27 -5.28 15.58 4.13
CA LEU A 27 -6.04 16.34 5.13
C LEU A 27 -5.17 16.71 6.34
N VAL A 28 -4.27 15.82 6.74
CA VAL A 28 -3.33 16.08 7.85
C VAL A 28 -2.03 16.75 7.40
N SER A 29 -1.95 17.22 6.14
CA SER A 29 -0.76 17.87 5.55
C SER A 29 0.52 17.04 5.59
N SER A 30 0.43 15.71 5.71
CA SER A 30 1.57 14.80 5.61
C SER A 30 2.07 14.69 4.17
N LEU A 31 1.13 14.70 3.21
CA LEU A 31 1.36 14.85 1.77
C LEU A 31 0.64 16.10 1.26
N THR A 32 1.12 16.65 0.15
CA THR A 32 0.60 17.90 -0.41
C THR A 32 -0.18 17.60 -1.69
N LEU A 33 -1.23 18.35 -2.03
CA LEU A 33 -1.93 18.12 -3.30
C LEU A 33 -1.05 18.46 -4.53
N ASN A 34 -0.35 19.60 -4.49
CA ASN A 34 0.33 20.17 -5.67
C ASN A 34 1.85 20.01 -5.69
N SER A 35 2.46 19.44 -4.65
CA SER A 35 3.91 19.18 -4.57
C SER A 35 4.21 17.72 -4.95
N PRO A 36 5.37 17.41 -5.54
CA PRO A 36 5.77 16.04 -5.78
C PRO A 36 6.08 15.24 -4.51
N ASP A 37 6.20 15.89 -3.34
CA ASP A 37 6.48 15.26 -2.03
C ASP A 37 7.76 14.40 -2.03
N ILE A 38 8.80 14.86 -2.75
CA ILE A 38 10.10 14.18 -2.88
C ILE A 38 10.73 13.98 -1.50
N GLY A 39 11.21 12.77 -1.23
CA GLY A 39 11.86 12.41 0.03
C GLY A 39 10.88 12.11 1.18
N LYS A 40 9.56 12.19 0.94
CA LYS A 40 8.56 11.68 1.87
C LYS A 40 8.45 10.16 1.74
N THR A 41 8.16 9.51 2.86
CA THR A 41 8.05 8.07 2.97
C THR A 41 6.68 7.69 3.53
N VAL A 42 6.16 6.55 3.07
CA VAL A 42 4.91 5.95 3.55
C VAL A 42 5.17 4.48 3.85
N LEU A 43 4.77 4.05 5.04
CA LEU A 43 4.75 2.65 5.45
C LEU A 43 3.30 2.17 5.46
N GLU A 44 3.01 1.14 4.68
CA GLU A 44 1.74 0.41 4.72
C GLU A 44 1.97 -0.97 5.35
N ILE A 45 1.14 -1.35 6.31
CA ILE A 45 1.13 -2.70 6.89
C ILE A 45 -0.13 -3.41 6.39
N GLY A 46 0.08 -4.50 5.64
CA GLY A 46 -0.93 -5.26 4.91
C GLY A 46 -1.06 -4.78 3.46
N LEU A 47 -0.64 -5.60 2.51
CA LEU A 47 -0.77 -5.33 1.07
C LEU A 47 -2.19 -5.60 0.57
N GLY A 48 -2.79 -6.72 1.02
CA GLY A 48 -4.00 -7.25 0.40
C GLY A 48 -3.85 -7.38 -1.13
N GLY A 49 -4.68 -6.68 -1.90
CA GLY A 49 -4.60 -6.66 -3.36
C GLY A 49 -3.79 -5.49 -3.96
N GLY A 50 -3.16 -4.65 -3.13
CA GLY A 50 -2.35 -3.51 -3.55
C GLY A 50 -3.13 -2.26 -3.99
N SER A 51 -4.42 -2.18 -3.65
CA SER A 51 -5.26 -1.06 -4.14
C SER A 51 -4.86 0.29 -3.56
N PHE A 52 -4.35 0.38 -2.34
CA PHE A 52 -3.98 1.65 -1.73
C PHE A 52 -2.64 2.15 -2.29
N ASP A 53 -1.56 1.40 -2.08
CA ASP A 53 -0.20 1.77 -2.50
C ASP A 53 -0.08 2.02 -4.01
N MET A 54 -0.73 1.22 -4.86
CA MET A 54 -0.64 1.42 -6.31
C MET A 54 -1.34 2.72 -6.73
N ASN A 55 -2.47 3.07 -6.10
CA ASN A 55 -3.14 4.34 -6.35
C ASN A 55 -2.35 5.52 -5.79
N LEU A 56 -1.78 5.37 -4.59
CA LEU A 56 -0.93 6.40 -4.00
C LEU A 56 0.31 6.64 -4.86
N HIS A 57 0.97 5.60 -5.35
CA HIS A 57 2.13 5.72 -6.24
C HIS A 57 1.76 6.40 -7.56
N LYS A 58 0.58 6.11 -8.13
CA LYS A 58 0.08 6.82 -9.33
C LYS A 58 -0.10 8.31 -9.09
N TRP A 59 -0.59 8.71 -7.91
CA TRP A 59 -0.79 10.13 -7.57
C TRP A 59 0.50 10.83 -7.16
N LYS A 60 1.40 10.10 -6.48
CA LYS A 60 2.65 10.60 -5.88
C LYS A 60 3.82 9.68 -6.22
N PRO A 61 4.30 9.68 -7.47
CA PRO A 61 5.34 8.75 -7.92
C PRO A 61 6.70 8.94 -7.24
N ASN A 62 6.94 10.09 -6.60
CA ASN A 62 8.19 10.41 -5.90
C ASN A 62 8.17 10.10 -4.39
N VAL A 63 7.02 9.68 -3.86
CA VAL A 63 6.92 9.23 -2.47
C VAL A 63 7.42 7.79 -2.40
N ASN A 64 8.28 7.52 -1.42
CA ASN A 64 8.83 6.19 -1.18
C ASN A 64 7.83 5.36 -0.36
N ILE A 65 7.24 4.34 -0.96
CA ILE A 65 6.21 3.50 -0.35
C ILE A 65 6.81 2.13 -0.02
N SER A 66 6.81 1.77 1.25
CA SER A 66 7.14 0.41 1.72
C SER A 66 5.86 -0.27 2.18
N VAL A 67 5.51 -1.41 1.57
CA VAL A 67 4.35 -2.22 1.92
C VAL A 67 4.83 -3.50 2.58
N VAL A 68 4.47 -3.73 3.84
CA VAL A 68 4.84 -4.94 4.60
C VAL A 68 3.65 -5.89 4.62
N GLU A 69 3.81 -7.06 4.04
CA GLU A 69 2.79 -8.11 3.96
C GLU A 69 3.23 -9.35 4.74
N LEU A 70 2.36 -9.86 5.60
CA LEU A 70 2.66 -11.02 6.44
C LEU A 70 2.72 -12.31 5.60
N ASP A 71 1.80 -12.48 4.65
CA ASP A 71 1.66 -13.71 3.90
C ASP A 71 2.26 -13.61 2.49
N SER A 72 3.34 -14.37 2.27
CA SER A 72 3.97 -14.52 0.95
C SER A 72 2.99 -14.93 -0.16
N THR A 73 1.98 -15.73 0.17
CA THR A 73 0.95 -16.17 -0.78
C THR A 73 0.09 -15.02 -1.24
N VAL A 74 -0.26 -14.09 -0.33
CA VAL A 74 -1.03 -12.88 -0.66
C VAL A 74 -0.19 -11.96 -1.55
N ALA A 75 1.09 -11.76 -1.22
CA ALA A 75 2.01 -11.00 -2.07
C ALA A 75 2.12 -11.58 -3.49
N ASP A 76 2.24 -12.90 -3.59
CA ASP A 76 2.29 -13.61 -4.87
C ASP A 76 0.99 -13.45 -5.68
N ILE A 77 -0.17 -13.58 -5.03
CA ILE A 77 -1.46 -13.39 -5.68
C ILE A 77 -1.61 -11.95 -6.17
N ALA A 78 -1.23 -10.96 -5.35
CA ALA A 78 -1.31 -9.56 -5.71
C ALA A 78 -0.45 -9.22 -6.93
N LYS A 79 0.77 -9.78 -7.00
CA LYS A 79 1.65 -9.61 -8.15
C LYS A 79 1.09 -10.27 -9.41
N ARG A 80 0.62 -11.53 -9.30
CA ARG A 80 0.19 -12.32 -10.47
C ARG A 80 -1.16 -11.89 -11.02
N TRP A 81 -2.08 -11.45 -10.16
CA TRP A 81 -3.49 -11.28 -10.53
C TRP A 81 -4.02 -9.86 -10.37
N PHE A 82 -3.42 -9.05 -9.48
CA PHE A 82 -3.86 -7.67 -9.24
C PHE A 82 -2.90 -6.61 -9.80
N GLY A 83 -1.80 -7.03 -10.45
CA GLY A 83 -0.87 -6.12 -11.12
C GLY A 83 0.05 -5.36 -10.18
N VAL A 84 0.20 -5.82 -8.93
CA VAL A 84 1.19 -5.27 -8.01
C VAL A 84 2.58 -5.46 -8.58
N GLU A 85 3.35 -4.38 -8.64
CA GLU A 85 4.68 -4.36 -9.21
C GLU A 85 5.66 -3.56 -8.35
N GLU A 86 6.89 -4.05 -8.26
CA GLU A 86 7.99 -3.30 -7.64
C GLU A 86 8.33 -2.10 -8.55
N LYS A 87 8.47 -0.92 -7.95
CA LYS A 87 8.93 0.30 -8.62
C LYS A 87 10.10 0.89 -7.85
N LYS A 88 10.78 1.87 -8.45
CA LYS A 88 11.88 2.60 -7.79
C LYS A 88 11.47 3.13 -6.41
N ASN A 89 10.25 3.65 -6.27
CA ASN A 89 9.76 4.26 -5.03
C ASN A 89 8.57 3.50 -4.43
N ARG A 90 8.40 2.21 -4.76
CA ARG A 90 7.31 1.38 -4.21
C ARG A 90 7.79 -0.06 -4.09
N HIS A 91 7.85 -0.57 -2.86
CA HIS A 91 8.38 -1.89 -2.56
C HIS A 91 7.43 -2.74 -1.72
N THR A 92 7.38 -4.05 -1.99
CA THR A 92 6.65 -5.02 -1.16
C THR A 92 7.63 -5.91 -0.39
N ILE A 93 7.50 -5.92 0.94
CA ILE A 93 8.35 -6.64 1.89
C ILE A 93 7.49 -7.73 2.53
N VAL A 94 7.90 -8.99 2.38
CA VAL A 94 7.18 -10.11 3.01
C VAL A 94 7.77 -10.36 4.39
N GLN A 95 7.08 -9.88 5.43
CA GLN A 95 7.52 -9.95 6.82
C GLN A 95 6.33 -9.69 7.76
N ASP A 96 6.42 -10.15 9.01
CA ASP A 96 5.53 -9.66 10.06
C ASP A 96 5.71 -8.15 10.29
N GLY A 97 4.60 -7.41 10.30
CA GLY A 97 4.61 -5.95 10.42
C GLY A 97 5.04 -5.44 11.79
N LEU A 98 4.79 -6.21 12.86
CA LEU A 98 5.25 -5.89 14.20
C LEU A 98 6.76 -6.10 14.29
N ASP A 99 7.27 -7.21 13.76
CA ASP A 99 8.71 -7.46 13.70
C ASP A 99 9.43 -6.40 12.87
N TYR A 100 8.83 -5.98 11.76
CA TYR A 100 9.37 -4.90 10.92
C TYR A 100 9.46 -3.58 11.69
N LEU A 101 8.41 -3.22 12.42
CA LEU A 101 8.39 -2.01 13.24
C LEU A 101 9.44 -2.06 14.36
N ASP A 102 9.55 -3.18 15.06
CA ASP A 102 10.55 -3.40 16.11
C ASP A 102 11.98 -3.26 15.59
N GLN A 103 12.25 -3.76 14.39
CA GLN A 103 13.55 -3.61 13.73
C GLN A 103 13.81 -2.16 13.33
N ALA A 104 12.82 -1.47 12.76
CA ALA A 104 12.92 -0.06 12.39
C ALA A 104 13.18 0.85 13.61
N LEU A 105 12.57 0.53 14.76
CA LEU A 105 12.80 1.25 16.02
C LEU A 105 14.22 1.05 16.54
N LYS A 106 14.75 -0.18 16.48
CA LYS A 106 16.11 -0.52 16.94
C LYS A 106 17.21 0.12 16.08
N GLN A 107 16.95 0.33 14.81
CA GLN A 107 17.89 0.96 13.88
C GLN A 107 17.94 2.50 14.02
N GLY A 108 17.05 3.09 14.85
CA GLY A 108 16.76 4.52 14.86
C GLY A 108 15.94 4.86 13.62
N PHE A 109 14.73 5.41 13.79
CA PHE A 109 13.70 5.57 12.75
C PHE A 109 14.25 6.08 11.40
N PHE A 110 14.70 5.17 10.55
CA PHE A 110 15.26 5.43 9.22
C PHE A 110 14.51 4.49 8.29
N LEU A 111 13.44 4.97 7.67
CA LEU A 111 12.83 4.25 6.55
C LEU A 111 13.85 4.31 5.42
N PRO A 112 14.44 3.17 4.99
CA PRO A 112 15.48 3.20 4.00
C PRO A 112 14.92 3.80 2.70
N SER A 113 15.58 4.85 2.22
CA SER A 113 15.43 5.35 0.86
C SER A 113 16.11 4.34 -0.06
N PHE A 114 15.35 3.44 -0.67
CA PHE A 114 15.85 2.60 -1.76
C PHE A 114 15.97 3.41 -3.06
#